data_AF-A0A7X7EA34-F1
#
_entry.id   AF-A0A7X7EA34-F1
#
_cell.length_a   1.000
_cell.length_b   1.000
_cell.length_c   1.000
_cell.angle_alpha   90.00
_cell.angle_beta   90.00
_cell.angle_gamma   90.00
#
_symmetry.space_group_name_H-M   'P 1'
#
loop_
_entity.id
_entity.type
_entity.pdbx_description
1 polymer ?
#
loop_
_entity_poly.entity_id
_entity_poly.type
_entity_poly.pdbx_seq_one_letter_code
_entity_poly.pdbx_strand_id
1 'polypeptide(L)'
;GTANEAEVAEAVRRTILWADRCKRAHLEREGTGTDGPQMLLGIVQGGVIPSLRSQSVEALLEIGFPGYAIGGLTVGEDRQAMLETTAFVTGLLPADRIRYFMGIGDPEGLLEVVGRGVDIFDCVLPTRTARMGTAFTSEGRLNLRNSAHALSDEPLEEGCPCTACSGFSRGAIRHFVMQKEILGLALLTEHNLTYLTRLMAAAREAIMEGRWDVFRSRVTAAW
;
A
#
# COMPACT_ATOMS: atom_id res chain seq x y z
N GLY A 1 5.09 -18.59 3.99
CA GLY A 1 6.56 -18.74 4.09
C GLY A 1 6.92 -20.08 4.69
N THR A 2 8.14 -20.57 4.48
CA THR A 2 8.62 -21.88 4.98
C THR A 2 9.38 -21.79 6.31
N ALA A 3 9.57 -20.59 6.85
CA ALA A 3 10.30 -20.38 8.11
C ALA A 3 9.49 -20.93 9.30
N ASN A 4 10.17 -21.64 10.20
CA ASN A 4 9.56 -22.11 11.43
C ASN A 4 9.52 -21.01 12.50
N GLU A 5 8.77 -21.23 13.57
CA GLU A 5 8.59 -20.26 14.65
C GLU A 5 9.91 -19.80 15.30
N ALA A 6 10.88 -20.71 15.48
CA ALA A 6 12.18 -20.36 16.07
C ALA A 6 13.01 -19.44 15.16
N GLU A 7 12.96 -19.67 13.85
CA GLU A 7 13.60 -18.80 12.86
C GLU A 7 12.97 -17.40 12.85
N VAL A 8 11.63 -17.32 12.94
CA VAL A 8 10.90 -16.05 13.03
C VAL A 8 11.23 -15.33 14.34
N ALA A 9 11.29 -16.04 15.46
CA ALA A 9 11.64 -15.47 16.76
C ALA A 9 13.05 -14.88 16.78
N GLU A 10 14.03 -15.58 16.19
CA GLU A 10 15.40 -15.07 16.07
C GLU A 10 15.48 -13.85 15.14
N ALA A 11 14.69 -13.83 14.06
CA ALA A 11 14.58 -12.67 13.18
C ALA A 11 13.95 -11.45 13.89
N VAL A 12 12.93 -11.66 14.72
CA VAL A 12 12.31 -10.63 15.57
C VAL A 12 13.33 -10.07 16.56
N ARG A 13 14.03 -10.93 17.29
CA ARG A 13 15.09 -10.52 18.22
C ARG A 13 16.14 -9.64 17.55
N ARG A 14 16.60 -10.04 16.36
CA ARG A 14 17.58 -9.28 15.57
C ARG A 14 17.03 -7.94 15.10
N THR A 15 15.76 -7.90 14.68
CA THR A 15 15.07 -6.67 14.27
C THR A 15 15.01 -5.66 15.43
N ILE A 16 14.69 -6.12 16.64
CA ILE A 16 14.65 -5.27 17.84
C ILE A 16 16.04 -4.68 18.14
N LEU A 17 17.09 -5.51 18.11
CA LEU A 17 18.47 -5.05 18.31
C LEU A 17 18.90 -4.03 17.24
N TRP A 18 18.46 -4.19 16.00
CA TRP A 18 18.72 -3.23 14.94
C TRP A 18 17.91 -1.95 15.09
N ALA A 19 16.65 -2.03 15.52
CA ALA A 19 15.80 -0.86 15.76
C ALA A 19 16.42 0.06 16.83
N ASP A 20 16.91 -0.51 17.93
CA ASP A 20 17.63 0.22 18.99
C ASP A 20 18.92 0.88 18.46
N ARG A 21 19.72 0.15 17.67
CA ARG A 21 20.92 0.72 17.02
C ARG A 21 20.59 1.87 16.07
N CYS A 22 19.53 1.73 15.27
CA CYS A 22 19.07 2.77 14.37
C CYS A 22 18.58 3.99 15.14
N LYS A 23 17.83 3.79 16.25
CA LYS A 23 17.36 4.87 17.11
C LYS A 23 18.52 5.67 17.72
N ARG A 24 19.54 4.98 18.27
CA ARG A 24 20.74 5.65 18.78
C ARG A 24 21.45 6.48 17.70
N ALA A 25 21.71 5.88 16.54
CA ALA A 25 22.37 6.58 15.44
C ALA A 25 21.57 7.80 14.96
N HIS A 26 20.24 7.72 14.96
CA HIS A 26 19.37 8.84 14.63
C HIS A 26 19.41 9.96 15.68
N LEU A 27 19.46 9.61 16.97
CA LEU A 27 19.59 10.58 18.06
C LEU A 27 20.98 11.25 18.08
N GLU A 28 22.05 10.52 17.76
CA GLU A 28 23.41 11.08 17.59
C GLU A 28 23.48 12.13 16.46
N ARG A 29 22.54 12.06 15.52
CA ARG A 29 22.35 13.03 14.42
C ARG A 29 21.26 14.05 14.72
N GLU A 30 20.78 14.12 15.95
CA GLU A 30 19.70 15.02 16.39
C GLU A 30 18.42 14.88 15.54
N GLY A 31 18.19 13.69 14.97
CA GLY A 31 17.08 13.43 14.07
C GLY A 31 17.18 14.11 12.71
N THR A 32 18.38 14.48 12.26
CA THR A 32 18.61 15.17 10.99
C THR A 32 19.29 14.29 9.94
N GLY A 33 18.84 14.41 8.70
CA GLY A 33 19.47 13.85 7.50
C GLY A 33 20.25 14.90 6.73
N THR A 34 20.59 14.59 5.48
CA THR A 34 21.36 15.49 4.59
C THR A 34 20.57 16.73 4.17
N ASP A 35 19.25 16.69 4.24
CA ASP A 35 18.31 17.67 3.72
C ASP A 35 17.35 18.23 4.79
N GLY A 36 17.60 17.95 6.08
CA GLY A 36 16.85 18.51 7.19
C GLY A 36 16.34 17.47 8.19
N PRO A 37 15.33 17.81 9.01
CA PRO A 37 14.74 16.88 9.99
C PRO A 37 14.14 15.65 9.32
N GLN A 38 14.35 14.48 9.93
CA GLN A 38 13.86 13.20 9.42
C GLN A 38 13.05 12.46 10.49
N MET A 39 12.00 11.77 10.05
CA MET A 39 11.24 10.86 10.89
C MET A 39 11.85 9.45 10.85
N LEU A 40 11.94 8.77 11.99
CA LEU A 40 12.35 7.37 12.07
C LEU A 40 11.17 6.51 12.56
N LEU A 41 10.79 5.49 11.80
CA LEU A 41 9.74 4.53 12.17
C LEU A 41 10.34 3.21 12.67
N GLY A 42 9.72 2.60 13.68
CA GLY A 42 10.02 1.23 14.09
C GLY A 42 9.31 0.24 13.16
N ILE A 43 9.83 -0.97 12.96
CA ILE A 43 9.21 -1.98 12.07
C ILE A 43 8.86 -3.23 12.86
N VAL A 44 7.56 -3.46 13.07
CA VAL A 44 7.02 -4.65 13.72
C VAL A 44 7.23 -5.86 12.80
N GLN A 45 7.84 -6.91 13.34
CA GLN A 45 8.05 -8.21 12.69
C GLN A 45 7.39 -9.34 13.49
N GLY A 46 7.38 -10.56 12.96
CA GLY A 46 6.81 -11.73 13.66
C GLY A 46 5.98 -12.68 12.78
N GLY A 47 6.01 -12.52 11.46
CA GLY A 47 5.21 -13.34 10.55
C GLY A 47 3.71 -13.19 10.86
N VAL A 48 2.97 -14.30 10.86
CA VAL A 48 1.56 -14.35 11.26
C VAL A 48 1.37 -14.89 12.69
N ILE A 49 2.43 -14.87 13.51
CA ILE A 49 2.46 -15.49 14.84
C ILE A 49 2.15 -14.41 15.89
N PRO A 50 0.97 -14.44 16.56
CA PRO A 50 0.54 -13.35 17.43
C PRO A 50 1.49 -13.08 18.60
N SER A 51 2.05 -14.12 19.23
CA SER A 51 2.99 -13.97 20.35
C SER A 51 4.26 -13.20 19.95
N LEU A 52 4.83 -13.50 18.78
CA LEU A 52 6.01 -12.81 18.26
C LEU A 52 5.68 -11.38 17.81
N ARG A 53 4.47 -11.14 17.29
CA ARG A 53 3.99 -9.79 16.99
C ARG A 53 3.84 -8.95 18.25
N SER A 54 3.26 -9.48 19.32
CA SER A 54 3.17 -8.79 20.62
C SER A 54 4.55 -8.47 21.17
N GLN A 55 5.47 -9.43 21.17
CA GLN A 55 6.85 -9.23 21.62
C GLN A 55 7.54 -8.11 20.81
N SER A 56 7.37 -8.10 19.50
CA SER A 56 7.93 -7.06 18.64
C SER A 56 7.31 -5.69 18.92
N VAL A 57 6.00 -5.61 19.16
CA VAL A 57 5.32 -4.34 19.48
C VAL A 57 5.80 -3.81 20.83
N GLU A 58 5.77 -4.61 21.89
CA GLU A 58 6.21 -4.20 23.23
C GLU A 58 7.64 -3.64 23.22
N ALA A 59 8.58 -4.37 22.61
CA ALA A 59 9.98 -3.93 22.53
C ALA A 59 10.16 -2.63 21.74
N LEU A 60 9.42 -2.44 20.64
CA LEU A 60 9.50 -1.22 19.83
C LEU A 60 8.82 -0.03 20.51
N LEU A 61 7.78 -0.26 21.31
CA LEU A 61 7.16 0.77 22.14
C LEU A 61 8.10 1.24 23.25
N GLU A 62 8.85 0.32 23.86
CA GLU A 62 9.89 0.66 24.85
C GLU A 62 11.02 1.52 24.24
N ILE A 63 11.46 1.21 23.02
CA ILE A 63 12.47 2.02 22.30
C ILE A 63 11.90 3.41 21.91
N GLY A 64 10.63 3.47 21.53
CA GLY A 64 9.91 4.71 21.25
C GLY A 64 10.16 5.30 19.85
N PHE A 65 9.12 5.32 19.01
CA PHE A 65 9.14 5.89 17.67
C PHE A 65 7.90 6.78 17.43
N PRO A 66 7.99 7.80 16.56
CA PRO A 66 6.83 8.59 16.12
C PRO A 66 5.77 7.77 15.36
N GLY A 67 6.14 6.59 14.85
CA GLY A 67 5.22 5.65 14.23
C GLY A 67 5.87 4.28 13.99
N TYR A 68 5.04 3.34 13.57
CA TYR A 68 5.34 1.92 13.52
C TYR A 68 4.86 1.32 12.20
N ALA A 69 5.78 0.75 11.44
CA ALA A 69 5.50 -0.01 10.26
C ALA A 69 5.15 -1.47 10.61
N ILE A 70 4.30 -2.09 9.80
CA ILE A 70 3.94 -3.49 9.84
C ILE A 70 4.69 -4.16 8.69
N GLY A 71 5.80 -4.81 9.03
CA GLY A 71 6.67 -5.50 8.08
C GLY A 71 6.46 -7.01 8.04
N GLY A 72 7.05 -7.65 7.03
CA GLY A 72 7.10 -9.12 6.92
C GLY A 72 5.74 -9.76 6.62
N LEU A 73 4.83 -9.00 6.01
CA LEU A 73 3.58 -9.46 5.43
C LEU A 73 3.64 -9.29 3.90
N THR A 74 2.71 -9.90 3.16
CA THR A 74 2.66 -10.05 1.69
C THR A 74 3.78 -10.89 1.07
N VAL A 75 4.36 -11.82 1.84
CA VAL A 75 5.54 -12.63 1.43
C VAL A 75 5.21 -14.12 1.20
N GLY A 76 3.92 -14.45 1.11
CA GLY A 76 3.43 -15.78 0.75
C GLY A 76 2.53 -16.45 1.80
N GLU A 77 2.01 -15.69 2.75
CA GLU A 77 0.86 -16.05 3.57
C GLU A 77 -0.47 -15.82 2.83
N ASP A 78 -1.56 -16.41 3.33
CA ASP A 78 -2.90 -16.15 2.82
C ASP A 78 -3.37 -14.72 3.18
N ARG A 79 -4.18 -14.12 2.31
CA ARG A 79 -4.69 -12.75 2.47
C ARG A 79 -5.47 -12.57 3.78
N GLN A 80 -6.23 -13.58 4.21
CA GLN A 80 -6.96 -13.51 5.47
C GLN A 80 -6.01 -13.43 6.67
N ALA A 81 -4.98 -14.28 6.70
CA ALA A 81 -3.97 -14.27 7.77
C ALA A 81 -3.19 -12.93 7.82
N MET A 82 -2.89 -12.36 6.65
CA MET A 82 -2.29 -11.02 6.52
C MET A 82 -3.20 -9.95 7.15
N LEU A 83 -4.49 -9.94 6.81
CA LEU A 83 -5.47 -8.99 7.32
C LEU A 83 -5.72 -9.15 8.83
N GLU A 84 -5.81 -10.37 9.33
CA GLU A 84 -5.95 -10.66 10.76
C GLU A 84 -4.73 -10.20 11.55
N THR A 85 -3.53 -10.49 11.04
CA THR A 85 -2.27 -10.03 11.65
C THR A 85 -2.20 -8.50 11.66
N THR A 86 -2.67 -7.85 10.60
CA THR A 86 -2.71 -6.38 10.52
C THR A 86 -3.61 -5.82 11.60
N ALA A 87 -4.85 -6.30 11.72
CA ALA A 87 -5.80 -5.85 12.73
C ALA A 87 -5.29 -6.11 14.16
N PHE A 88 -4.64 -7.25 14.37
CA PHE A 88 -4.02 -7.58 15.65
C PHE A 88 -2.93 -6.56 16.00
N VAL A 89 -1.98 -6.30 15.10
CA VAL A 89 -0.88 -5.35 15.34
C VAL A 89 -1.39 -3.93 15.53
N THR A 90 -2.30 -3.44 14.69
CA THR A 90 -2.83 -2.08 14.82
C THR A 90 -3.62 -1.88 16.10
N GLY A 91 -4.28 -2.92 16.62
CA GLY A 91 -4.96 -2.92 17.92
C GLY A 91 -4.01 -2.82 19.12
N LEU A 92 -2.76 -3.28 18.98
CA LEU A 92 -1.72 -3.14 20.01
C LEU A 92 -0.98 -1.79 19.94
N LEU A 93 -0.99 -1.13 18.78
CA LEU A 93 -0.26 0.12 18.57
C LEU A 93 -1.07 1.34 19.06
N PRO A 94 -0.42 2.32 19.73
CA PRO A 94 -1.08 3.54 20.19
C PRO A 94 -1.79 4.28 19.05
N ALA A 95 -2.94 4.88 19.36
CA ALA A 95 -3.77 5.59 18.38
C ALA A 95 -3.20 6.96 17.97
N ASP A 96 -2.26 7.51 18.75
CA ASP A 96 -1.57 8.78 18.49
C ASP A 96 -0.27 8.60 17.67
N ARG A 97 -0.05 7.40 17.10
CA ARG A 97 1.14 7.05 16.32
C ARG A 97 0.76 6.60 14.92
N ILE A 98 1.61 6.96 13.96
CA ILE A 98 1.45 6.57 12.56
C ILE A 98 1.60 5.05 12.43
N ARG A 99 0.72 4.40 11.68
CA ARG A 99 0.77 2.97 11.34
C ARG A 99 0.98 2.81 9.84
N TYR A 100 2.08 2.18 9.46
CA TYR A 100 2.49 2.04 8.06
C TYR A 100 2.48 0.58 7.62
N PHE A 101 1.63 0.20 6.65
CA PHE A 101 1.68 -1.13 6.06
C PHE A 101 2.62 -1.17 4.84
N MET A 102 3.64 -2.02 4.88
CA MET A 102 4.61 -2.13 3.80
C MET A 102 4.17 -3.15 2.74
N GLY A 103 4.00 -2.73 1.48
CA GLY A 103 3.86 -3.65 0.34
C GLY A 103 2.43 -3.96 -0.16
N ILE A 104 1.41 -3.17 0.21
CA ILE A 104 0.02 -3.34 -0.28
C ILE A 104 -0.36 -2.22 -1.25
N GLY A 105 -0.99 -2.57 -2.37
CA GLY A 105 -1.21 -1.59 -3.45
C GLY A 105 -2.37 -1.84 -4.40
N ASP A 106 -3.12 -2.94 -4.25
CA ASP A 106 -4.41 -3.06 -4.93
C ASP A 106 -5.47 -2.25 -4.19
N PRO A 107 -6.42 -1.62 -4.91
CA PRO A 107 -7.49 -0.81 -4.32
C PRO A 107 -8.26 -1.48 -3.17
N GLU A 108 -8.66 -2.74 -3.33
CA GLU A 108 -9.35 -3.49 -2.27
C GLU A 108 -8.44 -3.63 -1.03
N GLY A 109 -7.19 -4.07 -1.23
CA GLY A 109 -6.22 -4.24 -0.16
C GLY A 109 -5.94 -2.94 0.60
N LEU A 110 -5.83 -1.81 -0.10
CA LEU A 110 -5.69 -0.49 0.53
C LEU A 110 -6.87 -0.19 1.46
N LEU A 111 -8.10 -0.40 1.00
CA LEU A 111 -9.28 -0.16 1.82
C LEU A 111 -9.37 -1.13 3.00
N GLU A 112 -9.00 -2.39 2.81
CA GLU A 112 -8.98 -3.38 3.90
C GLU A 112 -7.98 -3.02 5.01
N VAL A 113 -6.78 -2.53 4.67
CA VAL A 113 -5.80 -2.13 5.69
C VAL A 113 -6.18 -0.79 6.35
N VAL A 114 -6.74 0.16 5.60
CA VAL A 114 -7.27 1.41 6.18
C VAL A 114 -8.39 1.11 7.17
N GLY A 115 -9.32 0.21 6.81
CA GLY A 115 -10.37 -0.26 7.71
C GLY A 115 -9.87 -0.96 8.97
N ARG A 116 -8.59 -1.36 9.00
CA ARG A 116 -7.90 -1.96 10.15
C ARG A 116 -6.96 -0.98 10.85
N GLY A 117 -7.06 0.32 10.54
CA GLY A 117 -6.33 1.37 11.25
C GLY A 117 -4.92 1.66 10.71
N VAL A 118 -4.62 1.30 9.47
CA VAL A 118 -3.37 1.70 8.78
C VAL A 118 -3.50 3.10 8.17
N ASP A 119 -2.46 3.91 8.28
CA ASP A 119 -2.42 5.31 7.85
C ASP A 119 -1.56 5.53 6.59
N ILE A 120 -0.47 4.76 6.44
CA ILE A 120 0.48 4.86 5.32
C ILE A 120 0.62 3.48 4.66
N PHE A 121 0.85 3.46 3.35
CA PHE A 121 1.11 2.26 2.57
C PHE A 121 1.93 2.59 1.32
N ASP A 122 2.63 1.59 0.80
CA ASP A 122 3.39 1.67 -0.44
C ASP A 122 3.31 0.35 -1.21
N CYS A 123 3.40 0.43 -2.53
CA CYS A 123 3.56 -0.75 -3.37
C CYS A 123 3.98 -0.39 -4.78
N VAL A 124 4.76 -1.28 -5.40
CA VAL A 124 5.10 -1.20 -6.83
C VAL A 124 3.96 -1.64 -7.75
N LEU A 125 2.93 -2.32 -7.22
CA LEU A 125 1.85 -2.93 -8.00
C LEU A 125 1.20 -1.97 -9.01
N PRO A 126 0.84 -0.71 -8.67
CA PRO A 126 0.11 0.16 -9.59
C PRO A 126 0.93 0.49 -10.84
N THR A 127 2.22 0.80 -10.65
CA THR A 127 3.12 1.13 -11.76
C THR A 127 3.58 -0.11 -12.52
N ARG A 128 3.82 -1.23 -11.83
CA ARG A 128 4.17 -2.50 -12.48
C ARG A 128 3.03 -3.01 -13.36
N THR A 129 1.81 -3.00 -12.84
CA THR A 129 0.60 -3.45 -13.56
C THR A 129 0.25 -2.53 -14.72
N ALA A 130 0.45 -1.21 -14.57
CA ALA A 130 0.36 -0.24 -15.67
C ALA A 130 1.30 -0.60 -16.82
N ARG A 131 2.59 -0.88 -16.53
CA ARG A 131 3.57 -1.29 -17.54
C ARG A 131 3.24 -2.65 -18.18
N MET A 132 2.44 -3.47 -17.50
CA MET A 132 1.85 -4.68 -18.04
C MET A 132 0.52 -4.41 -18.77
N GLY A 133 0.20 -3.16 -19.14
CA GLY A 133 -0.95 -2.84 -19.98
C GLY A 133 -2.30 -2.89 -19.27
N THR A 134 -2.34 -2.72 -17.94
CA THR A 134 -3.58 -2.76 -17.16
C THR A 134 -3.81 -1.46 -16.41
N ALA A 135 -4.97 -0.84 -16.64
CA ALA A 135 -5.44 0.33 -15.92
C ALA A 135 -6.32 -0.06 -14.73
N PHE A 136 -6.33 0.77 -13.69
CA PHE A 136 -7.26 0.70 -12.56
C PHE A 136 -8.43 1.66 -12.79
N THR A 137 -9.66 1.21 -12.55
CA THR A 137 -10.88 2.04 -12.65
C THR A 137 -11.82 1.72 -11.49
N SER A 138 -12.85 2.55 -11.33
CA SER A 138 -13.95 2.29 -10.40
C SER A 138 -14.73 1.00 -10.69
N GLU A 139 -14.58 0.43 -11.88
CA GLU A 139 -15.17 -0.85 -12.31
C GLU A 139 -14.16 -2.02 -12.26
N GLY A 140 -13.00 -1.81 -11.64
CA GLY A 140 -11.97 -2.83 -11.47
C GLY A 140 -10.79 -2.68 -12.43
N ARG A 141 -10.27 -3.81 -12.91
CA ARG A 141 -9.08 -3.84 -13.78
C ARG A 141 -9.48 -3.81 -15.25
N LEU A 142 -8.92 -2.86 -16.00
CA LEU A 142 -9.09 -2.74 -17.44
C LEU A 142 -7.81 -3.20 -18.17
N ASN A 143 -7.86 -4.35 -18.86
CA ASN A 143 -6.70 -4.90 -19.59
C ASN A 143 -6.68 -4.40 -21.05
N LEU A 144 -5.80 -3.46 -21.35
CA LEU A 144 -5.70 -2.79 -22.65
C LEU A 144 -5.20 -3.71 -23.76
N ARG A 145 -4.73 -4.93 -23.46
CA ARG A 145 -4.42 -5.93 -24.51
C ARG A 145 -5.66 -6.58 -25.12
N ASN A 146 -6.81 -6.48 -24.45
CA ASN A 146 -8.07 -7.04 -24.97
C ASN A 146 -8.44 -6.36 -26.31
N SER A 147 -8.82 -7.16 -27.32
CA SER A 147 -9.23 -6.66 -28.63
C SER A 147 -10.52 -5.85 -28.59
N ALA A 148 -11.37 -6.04 -27.58
CA ALA A 148 -12.59 -5.27 -27.39
C ALA A 148 -12.36 -3.74 -27.32
N HIS A 149 -11.17 -3.30 -26.90
CA HIS A 149 -10.84 -1.89 -26.80
C HIS A 149 -10.21 -1.30 -28.07
N ALA A 150 -10.04 -2.07 -29.16
CA ALA A 150 -9.26 -1.65 -30.33
C ALA A 150 -9.80 -0.40 -31.03
N LEU A 151 -11.12 -0.23 -31.06
CA LEU A 151 -11.81 0.89 -31.70
C LEU A 151 -12.57 1.76 -30.68
N SER A 152 -12.16 1.71 -29.41
CA SER A 152 -12.83 2.47 -28.35
C SER A 152 -12.42 3.93 -28.40
N ASP A 153 -13.39 4.82 -28.57
CA ASP A 153 -13.20 6.28 -28.48
C ASP A 153 -13.34 6.82 -27.04
N GLU A 154 -13.83 6.00 -26.11
CA GLU A 154 -13.94 6.32 -24.67
C GLU A 154 -12.57 6.54 -23.99
N PRO A 155 -12.49 7.28 -22.88
CA PRO A 155 -11.29 7.32 -22.03
C PRO A 155 -11.06 6.00 -21.26
N LEU A 156 -9.97 5.90 -20.50
CA LEU A 156 -9.78 4.77 -19.56
C LEU A 156 -10.84 4.78 -18.46
N GLU A 157 -11.15 5.96 -17.91
CA GLU A 157 -12.18 6.18 -16.91
C GLU A 157 -12.78 7.59 -17.10
N GLU A 158 -14.11 7.68 -17.14
CA GLU A 158 -14.80 8.95 -17.22
C GLU A 158 -14.54 9.83 -15.99
N GLY A 159 -14.36 11.13 -16.22
CA GLY A 159 -14.09 12.10 -15.14
C GLY A 159 -12.71 11.98 -14.47
N CYS A 160 -11.83 11.10 -14.96
CA CYS A 160 -10.45 11.06 -14.47
C CYS A 160 -9.63 12.25 -15.02
N PRO A 161 -8.95 13.03 -14.18
CA PRO A 161 -8.25 14.24 -14.60
C PRO A 161 -6.83 13.98 -15.16
N CYS A 162 -6.41 12.72 -15.29
CA CYS A 162 -5.05 12.41 -15.78
C CYS A 162 -4.91 12.65 -17.28
N THR A 163 -3.66 12.83 -17.72
CA THR A 163 -3.32 13.09 -19.14
C THR A 163 -3.84 12.00 -20.06
N ALA A 164 -3.85 10.74 -19.59
CA ALA A 164 -4.35 9.61 -20.37
C ALA A 164 -5.85 9.76 -20.69
N CYS A 165 -6.68 10.10 -19.70
CA CYS A 165 -8.12 10.21 -19.87
C CYS A 165 -8.55 11.51 -20.55
N SER A 166 -7.79 12.60 -20.39
CA SER A 166 -8.11 13.88 -21.01
C SER A 166 -7.62 14.02 -22.45
N GLY A 167 -6.58 13.26 -22.85
CA GLY A 167 -5.87 13.46 -24.11
C GLY A 167 -5.97 12.31 -25.12
N PHE A 168 -6.36 11.10 -24.69
CA PHE A 168 -6.30 9.91 -25.53
C PHE A 168 -7.53 9.03 -25.36
N SER A 169 -7.99 8.44 -26.47
CA SER A 169 -8.96 7.36 -26.39
C SER A 169 -8.31 6.08 -25.87
N ARG A 170 -9.12 5.22 -25.27
CA ARG A 170 -8.76 3.87 -24.81
C ARG A 170 -8.19 3.04 -25.97
N GLY A 171 -8.72 3.17 -27.18
CA GLY A 171 -8.19 2.55 -28.39
C GLY A 171 -6.78 3.04 -28.76
N ALA A 172 -6.52 4.34 -28.66
CA ALA A 172 -5.19 4.91 -28.89
C ALA A 172 -4.18 4.42 -27.84
N ILE A 173 -4.54 4.44 -26.55
CA ILE A 173 -3.67 3.93 -25.48
C ILE A 173 -3.40 2.44 -25.68
N ARG A 174 -4.40 1.65 -26.05
CA ARG A 174 -4.23 0.24 -26.40
C ARG A 174 -3.23 0.07 -27.53
N HIS A 175 -3.34 0.88 -28.59
CA HIS A 175 -2.39 0.83 -29.70
C HIS A 175 -0.95 1.02 -29.18
N PHE A 176 -0.70 2.04 -28.34
CA PHE A 176 0.63 2.25 -27.74
C PHE A 176 1.10 1.05 -26.91
N VAL A 177 0.21 0.45 -26.09
CA VAL A 177 0.51 -0.75 -25.31
C VAL A 177 0.88 -1.93 -26.20
N MET A 178 0.15 -2.15 -27.28
CA MET A 178 0.38 -3.26 -28.22
C MET A 178 1.66 -3.06 -29.04
N GLN A 179 1.97 -1.81 -29.40
CA GLN A 179 3.22 -1.46 -30.09
C GLN A 179 4.42 -1.34 -29.14
N LYS A 180 4.22 -1.51 -27.82
CA LYS A 180 5.25 -1.38 -26.78
C LYS A 180 5.91 0.01 -26.74
N GLU A 181 5.14 1.03 -27.06
CA GLU A 181 5.56 2.42 -26.98
C GLU A 181 5.68 2.88 -25.52
N ILE A 182 6.76 3.58 -25.19
CA ILE A 182 7.01 4.09 -23.82
C ILE A 182 5.86 4.99 -23.36
N LEU A 183 5.27 5.75 -24.30
CA LEU A 183 4.14 6.63 -24.00
C LEU A 183 2.95 5.87 -23.40
N GLY A 184 2.60 4.69 -23.92
CA GLY A 184 1.51 3.88 -23.37
C GLY A 184 1.78 3.46 -21.92
N LEU A 185 3.03 3.12 -21.62
CA LEU A 185 3.46 2.74 -20.26
C LEU A 185 3.42 3.94 -19.29
N ALA A 186 3.84 5.11 -19.75
CA ALA A 186 3.84 6.35 -18.97
C ALA A 186 2.40 6.79 -18.64
N LEU A 187 1.52 6.83 -19.66
CA LEU A 187 0.11 7.20 -19.51
C LEU A 187 -0.63 6.28 -18.54
N LEU A 188 -0.43 4.96 -18.66
CA LEU A 188 -1.05 4.01 -17.72
C LEU A 188 -0.49 4.13 -16.31
N THR A 189 0.80 4.46 -16.17
CA THR A 189 1.43 4.63 -14.85
C THR A 189 0.86 5.86 -14.15
N GLU A 190 0.79 6.99 -14.85
CA GLU A 190 0.15 8.22 -14.36
C GLU A 190 -1.32 7.97 -13.99
N HIS A 191 -2.06 7.27 -14.86
CA HIS A 191 -3.46 6.94 -14.63
C HIS A 191 -3.65 6.13 -13.34
N ASN A 192 -2.91 5.03 -13.16
CA ASN A 192 -3.04 4.18 -11.98
C ASN A 192 -2.67 4.92 -10.68
N LEU A 193 -1.64 5.77 -10.71
CA LEU A 193 -1.27 6.60 -9.55
C LEU A 193 -2.33 7.66 -9.25
N THR A 194 -2.90 8.28 -10.29
CA THR A 194 -4.00 9.24 -10.17
C THR A 194 -5.24 8.59 -9.58
N TYR A 195 -5.60 7.39 -10.05
CA TYR A 195 -6.73 6.61 -9.52
C TYR A 195 -6.55 6.32 -8.03
N LEU A 196 -5.39 5.80 -7.61
CA LEU A 196 -5.14 5.51 -6.19
C LEU A 196 -5.14 6.77 -5.33
N THR A 197 -4.59 7.88 -5.82
CA THR A 197 -4.59 9.15 -5.10
C THR A 197 -6.01 9.65 -4.86
N ARG A 198 -6.87 9.58 -5.89
CA ARG A 198 -8.31 9.92 -5.80
C ARG A 198 -9.06 8.97 -4.87
N LEU A 199 -8.80 7.66 -4.96
CA LEU A 199 -9.39 6.65 -4.08
C LEU A 199 -9.08 6.95 -2.61
N MET A 200 -7.82 7.29 -2.30
CA MET A 200 -7.41 7.62 -0.94
C MET A 200 -7.95 8.98 -0.46
N ALA A 201 -8.16 9.95 -1.36
CA ALA A 201 -8.88 11.17 -1.03
C ALA A 201 -10.33 10.89 -0.65
N ALA A 202 -11.04 10.10 -1.45
CA ALA A 202 -12.42 9.70 -1.17
C ALA A 202 -12.54 8.84 0.09
N ALA A 203 -11.56 7.98 0.38
CA ALA A 203 -11.47 7.23 1.62
C ALA A 203 -11.39 8.14 2.85
N ARG A 204 -10.53 9.18 2.80
CA ARG A 204 -10.43 10.18 3.87
C ARG A 204 -11.75 10.93 4.09
N GLU A 205 -12.39 11.38 3.02
CA GLU A 205 -13.70 12.04 3.08
C GLU A 205 -14.77 11.12 3.70
N ALA A 206 -14.84 9.86 3.27
CA ALA A 206 -15.79 8.90 3.80
C ALA A 206 -15.58 8.62 5.30
N ILE A 207 -14.35 8.60 5.79
CA ILE A 207 -14.04 8.49 7.23
C ILE A 207 -14.54 9.74 7.97
N MET A 208 -14.18 10.94 7.50
CA MET A 208 -14.57 12.20 8.15
C MET A 208 -16.08 12.40 8.21
N GLU A 209 -16.81 11.89 7.22
CA GLU A 209 -18.27 11.98 7.15
C GLU A 209 -19.01 10.81 7.81
N GLY A 210 -18.29 9.84 8.39
CA GLY A 210 -18.91 8.67 9.03
C GLY A 210 -19.60 7.71 8.06
N ARG A 211 -19.18 7.69 6.79
CA ARG A 211 -19.74 6.88 5.70
C ARG A 211 -18.79 5.79 5.21
N TRP A 212 -17.77 5.46 6.02
CA TRP A 212 -16.69 4.54 5.65
C TRP A 212 -17.19 3.18 5.15
N ASP A 213 -18.08 2.52 5.89
CA ASP A 213 -18.52 1.16 5.54
C ASP A 213 -19.27 1.13 4.21
N VAL A 214 -20.17 2.10 3.97
CA VAL A 214 -20.89 2.24 2.70
C VAL A 214 -19.91 2.50 1.56
N PHE A 215 -18.94 3.39 1.77
CA PHE A 215 -17.90 3.69 0.79
C PHE A 215 -17.06 2.45 0.45
N ARG A 216 -16.56 1.75 1.47
CA ARG A 216 -15.73 0.55 1.31
C ARG A 216 -16.50 -0.53 0.55
N SER A 217 -17.69 -0.91 1.01
CA SER A 217 -18.49 -1.96 0.36
C SER A 217 -18.79 -1.65 -1.11
N ARG A 218 -19.07 -0.38 -1.44
CA ARG A 218 -19.30 0.03 -2.83
C ARG A 218 -18.06 -0.14 -3.70
N VAL A 219 -16.89 0.28 -3.22
CA VAL A 219 -15.65 0.19 -4.01
C VAL A 219 -15.18 -1.26 -4.14
N THR A 220 -15.22 -2.03 -3.05
CA THR A 220 -14.77 -3.44 -3.07
C THR A 220 -15.68 -4.33 -3.90
N ALA A 221 -16.95 -3.97 -4.13
CA ALA A 221 -17.84 -4.74 -5.01
C ALA A 221 -17.35 -4.81 -6.47
N ALA A 222 -16.48 -3.87 -6.88
CA ALA A 222 -15.91 -3.81 -8.23
C ALA A 222 -14.47 -4.38 -8.32
N TRP A 223 -13.87 -4.78 -7.19
CA TRP A 223 -12.44 -5.11 -7.09
C TRP A 223 -12.16 -6.54 -6.61
#